data_AF-A0A1I5ILK2-F1
#
_entry.id   AF-A0A1I5ILK2-F1
#
_cell.length_a   1.000
_cell.length_b   1.000
_cell.length_c   1.000
_cell.angle_alpha   90.00
_cell.angle_beta   90.00
_cell.angle_gamma   90.00
#
_symmetry.space_group_name_H-M   'P 1'
#
loop_
_entity.id
_entity.type
_entity.pdbx_description
1 polymer ?
#
loop_
_entity_poly.entity_id
_entity_poly.type
_entity_poly.pdbx_seq_one_letter_code
_entity_poly.pdbx_strand_id
1 'polypeptide(L)' 'MYFEIYRQTRGTPNTGKGQWRWRLRAGNHETIASGEAYVNKSDCLHAVRLIKNVHDETPVKEI' A
#
# COMPACT_ATOMS: atom_id res chain seq x y z
N MET A 1 -7.37 -5.89 -11.58
CA MET A 1 -6.38 -5.55 -10.54
C MET A 1 -6.68 -4.14 -10.04
N TYR A 2 -6.59 -3.89 -8.73
CA TYR A 2 -6.89 -2.57 -8.16
C TYR A 2 -6.17 -2.31 -6.83
N PHE A 3 -5.89 -1.04 -6.54
CA PHE A 3 -5.43 -0.62 -5.22
C PHE A 3 -6.62 -0.45 -4.28
N GLU A 4 -6.46 -0.91 -3.04
CA GLU A 4 -7.47 -0.80 -1.99
C GLU A 4 -6.88 -0.06 -0.79
N ILE A 5 -7.45 1.08 -0.43
CA ILE A 5 -6.99 1.88 0.72
C ILE A 5 -7.99 1.70 1.86
N TYR A 6 -7.49 1.32 3.02
CA TYR A 6 -8.33 1.05 4.19
C TYR A 6 -7.65 1.56 5.47
N ARG A 7 -8.48 1.89 6.46
CA ARG A 7 -8.01 2.23 7.80
C ARG A 7 -7.95 0.97 8.64
N GLN A 8 -6.76 0.59 9.09
CA GLN A 8 -6.58 -0.57 9.95
C GLN A 8 -7.04 -0.25 11.37
N THR A 9 -8.26 -0.64 11.71
CA THR A 9 -8.84 -0.42 13.04
C THR A 9 -8.41 -1.49 14.05
N ARG A 10 -8.10 -2.70 13.58
CA ARG A 10 -7.58 -3.83 14.37
C ARG A 10 -6.07 -4.01 14.12
N GLY A 11 -5.27 -3.07 14.64
CA GLY A 11 -3.80 -3.16 14.61
C GLY A 11 -3.24 -3.88 15.84
N THR A 12 -2.06 -4.48 15.71
CA THR A 12 -1.26 -4.94 16.85
C THR A 12 -0.58 -3.72 17.52
N PRO A 13 -0.08 -3.83 18.76
CA PRO A 13 0.66 -2.73 19.41
C PRO A 13 1.81 -2.17 18.55
N ASN A 14 2.40 -3.01 17.70
CA ASN A 14 3.54 -2.67 16.85
C ASN A 14 3.15 -2.10 15.47
N THR A 15 1.89 -2.15 15.06
CA THR A 15 1.44 -1.66 13.73
C THR A 15 0.54 -0.44 13.79
N GLY A 16 0.33 0.13 14.98
CA GLY A 16 -0.45 1.34 15.19
C GLY A 16 -1.95 1.11 14.92
N LYS A 17 -2.79 1.24 15.95
CA LYS A 17 -4.25 1.23 15.74
C LYS A 17 -4.66 2.50 14.98
N GLY A 18 -5.51 2.35 13.96
CA GLY A 18 -6.11 3.47 13.24
C GLY A 18 -5.27 4.07 12.12
N GLN A 19 -4.18 3.40 11.72
CA GLN A 19 -3.34 3.82 10.59
C GLN A 19 -3.98 3.47 9.24
N TRP A 20 -3.60 4.20 8.19
CA TRP A 20 -4.00 3.95 6.80
C TRP A 20 -3.03 2.99 6.13
N ARG A 21 -3.54 2.04 5.37
CA ARG A 21 -2.73 1.08 4.59
C ARG A 21 -3.29 0.93 3.20
N TRP A 22 -2.43 0.52 2.27
CA TRP A 22 -2.82 0.14 0.93
C TRP A 22 -2.54 -1.33 0.64
N ARG A 23 -3.51 -1.89 -0.08
CA ARG A 23 -3.64 -3.14 -0.81
C ARG A 23 -3.33 -3.12 -2.29
N LEU A 24 -2.65 -4.08 -2.90
CA LEU A 24 -2.88 -4.39 -4.32
C LEU A 24 -3.61 -5.72 -4.44
N ARG A 25 -4.77 -5.71 -5.10
CA ARG A 25 -5.63 -6.88 -5.31
C ARG A 25 -5.60 -7.31 -6.77
N ALA A 26 -5.39 -8.59 -7.02
CA ALA A 26 -5.51 -9.19 -8.35
C ALA A 26 -6.98 -9.29 -8.79
N GLY A 27 -7.22 -9.73 -10.04
CA GLY A 27 -8.58 -9.88 -10.57
C GLY A 27 -9.43 -10.89 -9.81
N ASN A 28 -8.80 -11.86 -9.16
CA ASN A 28 -9.41 -12.87 -8.29
C ASN A 28 -9.56 -12.41 -6.82
N HIS A 29 -9.39 -11.12 -6.54
CA HIS A 29 -9.45 -10.54 -5.19
C HIS A 29 -8.36 -11.01 -4.21
N GLU A 30 -7.32 -11.72 -4.66
CA GLU A 30 -6.18 -12.04 -3.78
C GLU A 30 -5.26 -10.84 -3.59
N THR A 31 -4.67 -10.71 -2.41
CA THR A 31 -3.66 -9.67 -2.13
C THR A 31 -2.34 -10.10 -2.74
N ILE A 32 -1.80 -9.31 -3.66
CA ILE A 32 -0.49 -9.58 -4.29
C ILE A 32 0.62 -8.68 -3.76
N ALA A 33 0.27 -7.52 -3.21
CA ALA A 33 1.21 -6.64 -2.52
C ALA A 33 0.49 -5.84 -1.42
N SER A 34 1.25 -5.40 -0.42
CA SER A 34 0.76 -4.49 0.62
C SER A 34 1.88 -3.56 1.05
N GLY A 35 1.54 -2.32 1.36
CA GLY A 35 2.50 -1.31 1.84
C GLY A 35 2.59 -1.20 3.36
N GLU A 36 3.40 -0.25 3.79
CA GLU A 36 3.52 0.21 5.18
C GLU A 36 2.23 0.88 5.70
N ALA A 37 2.26 1.27 6.98
CA ALA A 37 1.18 1.99 7.64
C ALA A 37 1.48 3.49 7.71
N TYR A 38 0.47 4.30 7.40
CA TYR A 38 0.57 5.76 7.36
C TYR A 38 -0.39 6.40 8.37
N VAL A 39 0.06 7.50 9.00
CA VAL A 39 -0.79 8.25 9.94
C VAL A 39 -1.92 8.94 9.19
N ASN A 40 -1.62 9.55 8.03
CA ASN A 40 -2.58 10.27 7.22
C ASN A 40 -2.99 9.50 5.96
N LYS A 41 -4.25 9.67 5.55
CA LYS A 41 -4.77 9.07 4.30
C LYS A 41 -4.08 9.66 3.06
N SER A 42 -3.74 10.95 3.10
CA SER A 42 -3.04 11.67 2.02
C SER A 42 -1.71 11.01 1.67
N ASP A 43 -0.96 10.62 2.69
CA ASP A 43 0.39 10.08 2.54
C ASP A 43 0.31 8.67 1.93
N CYS A 44 -0.67 7.88 2.39
CA CYS A 44 -1.00 6.58 1.81
C CYS A 44 -1.41 6.68 0.33
N LEU A 45 -2.26 7.66 -0.01
CA LEU A 45 -2.65 7.94 -1.39
C LEU A 45 -1.47 8.40 -2.25
N HIS A 46 -0.57 9.22 -1.68
CA HIS A 46 0.62 9.69 -2.36
C HIS A 46 1.55 8.52 -2.72
N ALA A 47 1.79 7.59 -1.80
CA ALA A 47 2.56 6.38 -2.07
C ALA A 47 1.97 5.56 -3.23
N VAL A 48 0.65 5.34 -3.25
CA VAL A 48 -0.01 4.63 -4.35
C VAL A 48 0.16 5.38 -5.69
N ARG A 49 0.10 6.72 -5.68
CA ARG A 49 0.35 7.52 -6.89
C ARG A 49 1.78 7.34 -7.41
N LEU A 50 2.77 7.34 -6.51
CA LEU A 50 4.16 7.08 -6.89
C LEU A 50 4.32 5.70 -7.52
N ILE A 51 3.74 4.65 -6.90
CA ILE A 51 3.79 3.28 -7.43
C ILE A 51 3.14 3.19 -8.81
N LYS A 52 2.01 3.87 -9.02
CA LYS A 52 1.35 3.90 -10.33
C LYS A 52 2.16 4.61 -11.42
N ASN A 53 3.12 5.45 -11.06
CA ASN A 53 4.00 6.14 -11.99
C ASN A 53 5.28 5.36 -12.30
N VAL A 54 5.55 4.26 -11.58
CA VAL A 54 6.64 3.35 -11.93
C VAL A 54 6.35 2.72 -13.28
N HIS A 55 7.38 2.60 -14.09
CA HIS A 55 7.33 2.05 -15.44
C HIS A 55 8.41 0.98 -15.63
N ASP A 56 8.36 0.30 -16.76
CA ASP A 56 9.24 -0.81 -17.14
C ASP A 56 10.74 -0.46 -17.17
N GLU A 57 11.09 0.79 -17.48
CA GLU A 57 12.49 1.26 -17.44
C GLU A 57 12.97 1.61 -16.03
N THR A 58 12.10 1.62 -15.01
CA THR A 58 12.52 1.93 -13.64
C THR A 58 13.44 0.81 -13.13
N PRO A 59 14.72 1.10 -12.82
CA PRO A 59 15.69 0.06 -12.53
C PRO A 59 15.41 -0.66 -11.20
N VAL A 60 15.58 -1.98 -11.20
CA VAL A 60 15.53 -2.82 -10.00
C VAL A 60 16.96 -3.13 -9.56
N LYS A 61 17.25 -2.97 -8.26
CA LYS A 61 18.56 -3.28 -7.68
C LYS A 61 18.41 -4.36 -6.60
N GLU A 62 19.23 -5.40 -6.69
CA GLU A 62 19.39 -6.44 -5.65
C GLU A 62 20.62 -6.10 -4.80
N ILE A 63 20.47 -6.14 -3.48
CA ILE A 63 21.52 -5.79 -2.50
C ILE A 63 21.72 -6.90 -1.48
#